data_AF-A0A2R6LA19-F1
#
_entry.id   AF-A0A2R6LA19-F1
#
_cell.length_a   1.000
_cell.length_b   1.000
_cell.length_c   1.000
_cell.angle_alpha   90.00
_cell.angle_beta   90.00
_cell.angle_gamma   90.00
#
_symmetry.space_group_name_H-M   'P 1'
#
loop_
_entity.id
_entity.type
_entity.pdbx_description
1 polymer ?
#
loop_
_entity_poly.entity_id
_entity_poly.type
_entity_poly.pdbx_seq_one_letter_code
_entity_poly.pdbx_strand_id
1 'polypeptide(L)'
;AQGGVRTATVNCQVNATRYAVFSQLFRAMFDYEPPASGVSFKKLFGQITEKLADEDETLVVALDEVNYLFYEGEASDTLYSLLRAHEDQGGARVGVVVISSDLDLEVIGELDGRVQSVFRPEEVYFPVYGATEIADILGDRVERGFHDDVVAAPVLDRVVEFTTETGDLRVGIDLLHRAGLNAEMRGSRTVTREDVDDAYDTSKYVHLSRSLRGLTDSERDLLRVLTDHDGERAGDVYDAFHEATGLGYTRYSEIINKLDELDLIEAAYADVDGRGRSRSLSLSYDPEAVRRAAGVTARQFGDVSKTRSSVYLCALEPGAVAVSVSRSSDGTTSFILAAAE
;
A
#
# COMPACT_ATOMS: atom_id res chain seq x y z
N ALA A 1 19.53 -24.21 -24.78
CA ALA A 1 18.60 -24.43 -23.66
C ALA A 1 17.96 -23.08 -23.39
N GLN A 2 16.63 -22.99 -23.28
CA GLN A 2 16.03 -21.76 -22.78
C GLN A 2 16.22 -21.78 -21.26
N GLY A 3 17.00 -20.84 -20.74
CA GLY A 3 17.25 -20.70 -19.30
C GLY A 3 15.94 -20.54 -18.53
N GLY A 4 15.91 -21.04 -17.30
CA GLY A 4 14.72 -20.93 -16.44
C GLY A 4 14.42 -19.49 -16.06
N VAL A 5 13.16 -19.17 -15.76
CA VAL A 5 12.78 -17.87 -15.18
C VAL A 5 12.25 -18.12 -13.77
N ARG A 6 12.87 -17.50 -12.79
CA ARG A 6 12.43 -17.50 -11.40
C ARG A 6 11.88 -16.13 -11.03
N THR A 7 10.82 -16.10 -10.22
CA THR A 7 10.18 -14.86 -9.81
C THR A 7 10.21 -14.73 -8.29
N ALA A 8 10.45 -13.54 -7.77
CA ALA A 8 10.35 -13.23 -6.36
C ALA A 8 9.67 -11.87 -6.15
N THR A 9 8.80 -11.79 -5.15
CA THR A 9 8.14 -10.53 -4.76
C THR A 9 8.60 -10.14 -3.37
N VAL A 10 8.93 -8.87 -3.19
CA VAL A 10 9.38 -8.30 -1.92
C VAL A 10 8.54 -7.07 -1.61
N ASN A 11 7.83 -7.11 -0.48
CA ASN A 11 7.15 -5.94 0.06
C ASN A 11 8.18 -5.07 0.81
N CYS A 12 8.47 -3.90 0.27
CA CYS A 12 9.48 -2.96 0.75
C CYS A 12 9.01 -2.15 1.96
N GLN A 13 7.70 -2.04 2.20
CA GLN A 13 7.16 -1.46 3.43
C GLN A 13 7.62 -2.25 4.68
N VAL A 14 7.68 -3.58 4.59
CA VAL A 14 8.19 -4.44 5.68
C VAL A 14 9.70 -4.66 5.58
N ASN A 15 10.26 -4.61 4.37
CA ASN A 15 11.66 -4.90 4.09
C ASN A 15 12.38 -3.67 3.51
N ALA A 16 12.45 -2.59 4.30
CA ALA A 16 12.91 -1.29 3.83
C ALA A 16 14.45 -1.11 3.80
N THR A 17 15.23 -2.19 3.86
CA THR A 17 16.70 -2.13 3.75
C THR A 17 17.21 -3.08 2.69
N ARG A 18 18.35 -2.76 2.06
CA ARG A 18 18.99 -3.64 1.09
C ARG A 18 19.17 -5.05 1.64
N TYR A 19 19.66 -5.19 2.88
CA TYR A 19 19.86 -6.52 3.48
C TYR A 19 18.54 -7.28 3.64
N ALA A 20 17.46 -6.62 4.07
CA ALA A 20 16.15 -7.24 4.23
C ALA A 20 15.60 -7.73 2.87
N VAL A 21 15.69 -6.90 1.83
CA VAL A 21 15.28 -7.27 0.46
C VAL A 21 16.01 -8.54 0.00
N PHE A 22 17.33 -8.55 0.07
CA PHE A 22 18.11 -9.70 -0.36
C PHE A 22 17.92 -10.94 0.53
N SER A 23 17.54 -10.76 1.80
CA SER A 23 17.16 -11.88 2.67
C SER A 23 15.86 -12.54 2.22
N GLN A 24 14.88 -11.76 1.75
CA GLN A 24 13.65 -12.30 1.15
C GLN A 24 13.93 -13.00 -0.17
N LEU A 25 14.80 -12.43 -1.01
CA LEU A 25 15.22 -13.08 -2.27
C LEU A 25 15.94 -14.40 -2.01
N PHE A 26 16.84 -14.43 -1.02
CA PHE A 26 17.49 -15.67 -0.60
C PHE A 26 16.45 -16.72 -0.19
N ARG A 27 15.51 -16.34 0.68
CA ARG A 27 14.43 -17.24 1.12
C ARG A 27 13.61 -17.78 -0.05
N ALA A 28 13.28 -16.93 -1.02
CA ALA A 28 12.51 -17.32 -2.21
C ALA A 28 13.27 -18.28 -3.14
N MET A 29 14.60 -18.29 -3.11
CA MET A 29 15.41 -19.16 -3.96
C MET A 29 15.85 -20.45 -3.28
N PHE A 30 16.07 -20.42 -1.98
CA PHE A 30 16.63 -21.55 -1.22
C PHE A 30 15.61 -22.26 -0.33
N ASP A 31 14.38 -21.75 -0.21
CA ASP A 31 13.31 -22.28 0.65
C ASP A 31 13.65 -22.35 2.16
N TYR A 32 14.66 -21.59 2.60
CA TYR A 32 14.99 -21.39 4.01
C TYR A 32 15.51 -19.97 4.28
N GLU A 33 15.44 -19.54 5.54
CA GLU A 33 15.89 -18.20 5.94
C GLU A 33 17.41 -18.13 6.10
N PRO A 34 18.06 -17.04 5.67
CA PRO A 34 19.45 -16.82 6.00
C PRO A 34 19.63 -16.71 7.53
N PRO A 35 20.79 -17.11 8.09
CA PRO A 35 21.05 -16.98 9.52
C PRO A 35 20.77 -15.56 10.03
N ALA A 36 20.07 -15.46 11.17
CA ALA A 36 19.61 -14.18 11.75
C ALA A 36 20.75 -13.19 12.07
N SER A 37 21.99 -13.66 12.19
CA SER A 37 23.17 -12.81 12.30
C SER A 37 24.43 -13.52 11.79
N GLY A 38 25.48 -12.75 11.49
CA GLY A 38 26.81 -13.27 11.15
C GLY A 38 27.02 -13.58 9.67
N VAL A 39 26.00 -13.43 8.81
CA VAL A 39 26.16 -13.49 7.35
C VAL A 39 26.28 -12.06 6.82
N SER A 40 27.39 -11.78 6.12
CA SER A 40 27.57 -10.49 5.45
C SER A 40 26.71 -10.41 4.20
N PHE A 41 26.32 -9.19 3.83
CA PHE A 41 25.62 -8.93 2.57
C PHE A 41 26.35 -9.57 1.37
N LYS A 42 27.68 -9.44 1.30
CA LYS A 42 28.49 -10.04 0.22
C LYS A 42 28.32 -11.56 0.12
N LYS A 43 28.26 -12.25 1.26
CA LYS A 43 28.06 -13.71 1.27
C LYS A 43 26.64 -14.07 0.83
N LEU A 44 25.64 -13.36 1.36
CA LEU A 44 24.23 -13.54 0.99
C LEU A 44 24.04 -13.35 -0.52
N PHE A 45 24.52 -12.22 -1.04
CA PHE A 45 24.45 -11.86 -2.45
C PHE A 45 25.20 -12.84 -3.35
N GLY A 46 26.42 -13.25 -2.95
CA GLY A 46 27.19 -14.23 -3.70
C GLY A 46 26.49 -15.58 -3.84
N GLN A 47 25.82 -16.06 -2.79
CA GLN A 47 25.04 -17.31 -2.89
C GLN A 47 23.86 -17.17 -3.85
N ILE A 48 23.21 -16.00 -3.86
CA ILE A 48 22.10 -15.71 -4.78
C ILE A 48 22.60 -15.74 -6.22
N THR A 49 23.68 -15.02 -6.53
CA THR A 49 24.21 -14.90 -7.90
C THR A 49 24.84 -16.20 -8.39
N GLU A 50 25.54 -16.95 -7.53
CA GLU A 50 26.10 -18.27 -7.84
C GLU A 50 25.00 -19.26 -8.25
N LYS A 51 23.90 -19.33 -7.48
CA LYS A 51 22.77 -20.20 -7.82
C LYS A 51 22.14 -19.85 -9.17
N LEU A 52 21.93 -18.56 -9.45
CA LEU A 52 21.37 -18.11 -10.73
C LEU A 52 22.28 -18.48 -11.91
N ALA A 53 23.60 -18.35 -11.75
CA ALA A 53 24.57 -18.68 -12.78
C ALA A 53 24.67 -20.21 -12.99
N ASP A 54 24.71 -21.00 -11.91
CA ASP A 54 24.82 -22.47 -11.97
C ASP A 54 23.58 -23.12 -12.60
N GLU A 55 22.39 -22.57 -12.34
CA GLU A 55 21.12 -23.07 -12.85
C GLU A 55 20.74 -22.46 -14.22
N ASP A 56 21.54 -21.52 -14.74
CA ASP A 56 21.23 -20.69 -15.93
C ASP A 56 19.81 -20.09 -15.85
N GLU A 57 19.47 -19.56 -14.67
CA GLU A 57 18.18 -18.95 -14.38
C GLU A 57 18.25 -17.41 -14.41
N THR A 58 17.18 -16.79 -14.89
CA THR A 58 16.95 -15.35 -14.78
C THR A 58 15.97 -15.09 -13.64
N LEU A 59 16.36 -14.22 -12.71
CA LEU A 59 15.50 -13.78 -11.60
C LEU A 59 14.73 -12.52 -11.99
N VAL A 60 13.41 -12.54 -11.86
CA VAL A 60 12.57 -11.33 -11.94
C VAL A 60 12.11 -10.98 -10.52
N VAL A 61 12.48 -9.79 -10.06
CA VAL A 61 12.15 -9.28 -8.73
C VAL A 61 11.08 -8.21 -8.83
N ALA A 62 9.93 -8.43 -8.20
CA ALA A 62 8.93 -7.39 -7.97
C ALA A 62 9.18 -6.72 -6.62
N LEU A 63 9.55 -5.45 -6.63
CA LEU A 63 9.68 -4.59 -5.45
C LEU A 63 8.36 -3.83 -5.27
N ASP A 64 7.55 -4.29 -4.32
CA ASP A 64 6.25 -3.74 -3.99
C ASP A 64 6.38 -2.65 -2.92
N GLU A 65 5.68 -1.53 -3.06
CA GLU A 65 5.81 -0.34 -2.20
C GLU A 65 7.27 0.16 -2.11
N VAL A 66 7.92 0.33 -3.27
CA VAL A 66 9.35 0.68 -3.36
C VAL A 66 9.68 2.01 -2.69
N ASN A 67 8.72 2.93 -2.60
CA ASN A 67 8.86 4.26 -2.01
C ASN A 67 9.47 4.19 -0.60
N TYR A 68 9.21 3.12 0.16
CA TYR A 68 9.85 2.90 1.46
C TYR A 68 11.38 2.70 1.38
N LEU A 69 11.91 2.13 0.29
CA LEU A 69 13.36 2.08 0.09
C LEU A 69 13.95 3.46 -0.20
N PHE A 70 13.19 4.36 -0.83
CA PHE A 70 13.62 5.74 -1.07
C PHE A 70 13.66 6.53 0.24
N TYR A 71 12.62 6.42 1.07
CA TYR A 71 12.55 7.08 2.37
C TYR A 71 13.69 6.67 3.32
N GLU A 72 14.14 5.41 3.25
CA GLU A 72 15.26 4.90 4.05
C GLU A 72 16.64 5.13 3.38
N GLY A 73 16.70 5.69 2.17
CA GLY A 73 17.95 5.92 1.44
C GLY A 73 18.62 4.64 0.92
N GLU A 74 17.86 3.54 0.81
CA GLU A 74 18.35 2.20 0.45
C GLU A 74 18.02 1.80 -1.00
N ALA A 75 17.20 2.60 -1.70
CA ALA A 75 16.74 2.34 -3.07
C ALA A 75 17.90 2.20 -4.07
N SER A 76 18.78 3.20 -4.12
CA SER A 76 19.94 3.20 -5.03
C SER A 76 20.81 1.96 -4.84
N ASP A 77 21.17 1.66 -3.59
CA ASP A 77 22.06 0.55 -3.24
C ASP A 77 21.42 -0.82 -3.53
N THR A 78 20.11 -0.93 -3.33
CA THR A 78 19.32 -2.14 -3.63
C THR A 78 19.22 -2.38 -5.13
N LEU A 79 18.76 -1.39 -5.89
CA LEU A 79 18.61 -1.49 -7.35
C LEU A 79 19.97 -1.67 -8.04
N TYR A 80 21.03 -1.01 -7.56
CA TYR A 80 22.37 -1.22 -8.07
C TYR A 80 22.78 -2.69 -7.96
N SER A 81 22.58 -3.29 -6.78
CA SER A 81 22.97 -4.67 -6.51
C SER A 81 22.16 -5.66 -7.37
N LEU A 82 20.88 -5.40 -7.61
CA LEU A 82 20.03 -6.23 -8.47
C LEU A 82 20.45 -6.12 -9.94
N LEU A 83 20.47 -4.91 -10.49
CA LEU A 83 20.65 -4.68 -11.93
C LEU A 83 22.07 -5.00 -12.42
N ARG A 84 23.07 -4.93 -11.53
CA ARG A 84 24.46 -5.27 -11.81
C ARG A 84 24.89 -6.64 -11.28
N ALA A 85 23.96 -7.52 -10.94
CA ALA A 85 24.28 -8.88 -10.50
C ALA A 85 25.17 -9.65 -11.48
N HIS A 86 25.02 -9.40 -12.78
CA HIS A 86 25.84 -9.98 -13.85
C HIS A 86 27.33 -9.58 -13.80
N GLU A 87 27.68 -8.48 -13.10
CA GLU A 87 29.07 -8.00 -12.97
C GLU A 87 29.85 -8.76 -11.89
N ASP A 88 29.17 -9.28 -10.86
CA ASP A 88 29.81 -10.03 -9.76
C ASP A 88 30.04 -11.50 -10.14
N GLN A 89 29.03 -12.14 -10.75
CA GLN A 89 29.13 -13.48 -11.30
C GLN A 89 28.60 -13.48 -12.74
N GLY A 90 29.49 -13.79 -13.70
CA GLY A 90 29.11 -13.89 -15.10
C GLY A 90 28.03 -14.97 -15.27
N GLY A 91 26.85 -14.56 -15.75
CA GLY A 91 25.71 -15.46 -15.97
C GLY A 91 24.49 -15.16 -15.11
N ALA A 92 24.64 -14.48 -13.96
CA ALA A 92 23.52 -14.09 -13.11
C ALA A 92 22.72 -12.95 -13.76
N ARG A 93 21.46 -13.22 -14.10
CA ARG A 93 20.57 -12.26 -14.78
C ARG A 93 19.43 -11.88 -13.86
N VAL A 94 19.23 -10.59 -13.63
CA VAL A 94 18.16 -10.07 -12.77
C VAL A 94 17.41 -8.95 -13.47
N GLY A 95 16.08 -9.09 -13.56
CA GLY A 95 15.15 -8.04 -13.95
C GLY A 95 14.39 -7.52 -12.72
N VAL A 96 13.98 -6.26 -12.75
CA VAL A 96 13.24 -5.65 -11.64
C VAL A 96 11.93 -5.04 -12.16
N VAL A 97 10.84 -5.33 -11.47
CA VAL A 97 9.55 -4.63 -11.57
C VAL A 97 9.42 -3.81 -10.30
N VAL A 98 9.15 -2.52 -10.46
CA VAL A 98 9.07 -1.59 -9.35
C VAL A 98 7.64 -1.08 -9.26
N ILE A 99 7.03 -1.16 -8.08
CA ILE A 99 5.67 -0.71 -7.82
C ILE A 99 5.76 0.38 -6.74
N SER A 100 5.23 1.56 -7.04
CA SER A 100 5.10 2.68 -6.11
C SER A 100 3.64 3.04 -5.97
N SER A 101 3.20 3.30 -4.75
CA SER A 101 1.91 3.91 -4.42
C SER A 101 2.00 5.45 -4.35
N ASP A 102 3.23 5.97 -4.20
CA ASP A 102 3.52 7.40 -4.18
C ASP A 102 3.61 7.93 -5.61
N LEU A 103 2.67 8.80 -5.98
CA LEU A 103 2.54 9.42 -7.31
C LEU A 103 3.50 10.59 -7.51
N ASP A 104 3.99 11.20 -6.43
CA ASP A 104 4.90 12.34 -6.47
C ASP A 104 6.37 11.89 -6.48
N LEU A 105 6.63 10.62 -6.18
CA LEU A 105 7.95 10.02 -6.22
C LEU A 105 8.49 9.96 -7.66
N GLU A 106 9.45 10.85 -7.97
CA GLU A 106 10.23 10.79 -9.20
C GLU A 106 11.30 9.68 -9.11
N VAL A 107 10.88 8.42 -9.28
CA VAL A 107 11.72 7.22 -9.09
C VAL A 107 13.09 7.34 -9.77
N ILE A 108 13.16 7.83 -11.01
CA ILE A 108 14.45 7.99 -11.71
C ILE A 108 15.24 9.17 -11.13
N GLY A 109 14.57 10.30 -10.86
CA GLY A 109 15.19 11.53 -10.39
C GLY A 109 15.90 11.39 -9.04
N GLU A 110 15.35 10.55 -8.17
CA GLU A 110 15.89 10.32 -6.82
C GLU A 110 17.03 9.30 -6.74
N LEU A 111 17.27 8.54 -7.81
CA LEU A 111 18.33 7.55 -7.84
C LEU A 111 19.71 8.16 -8.08
N ASP A 112 20.75 7.54 -7.51
CA ASP A 112 22.14 7.90 -7.80
C ASP A 112 22.43 7.74 -9.30
N GLY A 113 23.29 8.60 -9.86
CA GLY A 113 23.65 8.54 -11.29
C GLY A 113 24.20 7.18 -11.77
N ARG A 114 24.79 6.39 -10.85
CA ARG A 114 25.23 5.00 -11.13
C ARG A 114 24.06 4.08 -11.48
N VAL A 115 22.95 4.23 -10.78
CA VAL A 115 21.73 3.43 -10.95
C VAL A 115 20.92 3.97 -12.12
N GLN A 116 20.76 5.30 -12.24
CA GLN A 116 20.10 5.94 -13.38
C GLN A 116 20.69 5.51 -14.74
N SER A 117 21.99 5.21 -14.78
CA SER A 117 22.63 4.75 -16.02
C SER A 117 22.15 3.37 -16.48
N VAL A 118 21.75 2.50 -15.55
CA VAL A 118 21.38 1.09 -15.81
C VAL A 118 19.86 0.88 -15.72
N PHE A 119 19.20 1.56 -14.78
CA PHE A 119 17.76 1.47 -14.58
C PHE A 119 17.05 2.29 -15.66
N ARG A 120 16.49 1.60 -16.64
CA ARG A 120 15.71 2.16 -17.75
C ARG A 120 14.30 1.55 -17.70
N PRO A 121 13.45 1.98 -16.75
CA PRO A 121 12.11 1.41 -16.61
C PRO A 121 11.22 1.84 -17.78
N GLU A 122 10.29 0.95 -18.14
CA GLU A 122 9.11 1.31 -18.91
C GLU A 122 7.99 1.64 -17.91
N GLU A 123 7.54 2.89 -17.89
CA GLU A 123 6.55 3.35 -16.92
C GLU A 123 5.13 2.99 -17.35
N VAL A 124 4.36 2.41 -16.42
CA VAL A 124 2.95 2.11 -16.59
C VAL A 124 2.18 2.79 -15.47
N TYR A 125 1.32 3.73 -15.85
CA TYR A 125 0.45 4.43 -14.91
C TYR A 125 -0.86 3.67 -14.72
N PHE A 126 -1.25 3.47 -13.45
CA PHE A 126 -2.51 2.85 -13.07
C PHE A 126 -3.48 3.94 -12.59
N PRO A 127 -4.41 4.41 -13.44
CA PRO A 127 -5.40 5.40 -13.02
C PRO A 127 -6.36 4.79 -12.00
N VAL A 128 -6.94 5.66 -11.17
CA VAL A 128 -8.04 5.27 -10.27
C VAL A 128 -9.21 4.74 -11.11
N TYR A 129 -9.83 3.66 -10.65
CA TYR A 129 -10.98 3.06 -11.32
C TYR A 129 -12.18 3.99 -11.31
N GLY A 130 -12.87 4.09 -12.45
CA GLY A 130 -14.18 4.73 -12.51
C GLY A 130 -15.27 3.90 -11.85
N ALA A 131 -16.39 4.53 -11.48
CA ALA A 131 -17.51 3.84 -10.81
C ALA A 131 -18.01 2.59 -11.58
N THR A 132 -18.02 2.64 -12.92
CA THR A 132 -18.40 1.49 -13.75
C THR A 132 -17.39 0.35 -13.63
N GLU A 133 -16.09 0.64 -13.68
CA GLU A 133 -15.03 -0.37 -13.54
C GLU A 133 -15.05 -0.98 -12.14
N ILE A 134 -15.28 -0.15 -11.11
CA ILE A 134 -15.48 -0.61 -9.73
C ILE A 134 -16.68 -1.55 -9.65
N ALA A 135 -17.82 -1.18 -10.25
CA ALA A 135 -19.02 -2.00 -10.28
C ALA A 135 -18.77 -3.35 -10.97
N ASP A 136 -18.10 -3.35 -12.12
CA ASP A 136 -17.76 -4.56 -12.85
C ASP A 136 -16.86 -5.47 -12.01
N ILE A 137 -15.76 -4.93 -11.45
CA ILE A 137 -14.82 -5.73 -10.66
C ILE A 137 -15.48 -6.27 -9.39
N LEU A 138 -16.24 -5.45 -8.66
CA LEU A 138 -16.94 -5.90 -7.45
C LEU A 138 -18.07 -6.88 -7.78
N GLY A 139 -18.74 -6.73 -8.92
CA GLY A 139 -19.70 -7.69 -9.46
C GLY A 139 -19.07 -9.06 -9.65
N ASP A 140 -17.93 -9.13 -10.34
CA ASP A 140 -17.15 -10.38 -10.49
C ASP A 140 -16.76 -10.99 -9.14
N ARG A 141 -16.48 -10.16 -8.12
CA ARG A 141 -16.19 -10.66 -6.76
C ARG A 141 -17.43 -11.18 -6.06
N VAL A 142 -18.60 -10.57 -6.27
CA VAL A 142 -19.88 -11.06 -5.75
C VAL A 142 -20.18 -12.43 -6.32
N GLU A 143 -20.11 -12.60 -7.63
CA GLU A 143 -20.38 -13.89 -8.30
C GLU A 143 -19.47 -15.02 -7.82
N ARG A 144 -18.21 -14.71 -7.49
CA ARG A 144 -17.24 -15.71 -7.01
C ARG A 144 -17.29 -15.94 -5.50
N GLY A 145 -17.77 -14.96 -4.73
CA GLY A 145 -17.67 -14.91 -3.28
C GLY A 145 -18.98 -15.20 -2.54
N PHE A 146 -20.12 -15.01 -3.19
CA PHE A 146 -21.44 -15.20 -2.60
C PHE A 146 -22.23 -16.29 -3.34
N HIS A 147 -23.24 -16.84 -2.68
CA HIS A 147 -24.25 -17.63 -3.39
C HIS A 147 -25.12 -16.73 -4.27
N ASP A 148 -25.76 -17.34 -5.28
CA ASP A 148 -26.69 -16.66 -6.17
C ASP A 148 -27.78 -15.92 -5.38
N ASP A 149 -28.16 -14.75 -5.87
CA ASP A 149 -29.22 -13.87 -5.33
C ASP A 149 -29.01 -13.36 -3.88
N VAL A 150 -27.84 -13.60 -3.28
CA VAL A 150 -27.53 -13.11 -1.91
C VAL A 150 -27.32 -11.60 -1.88
N VAL A 151 -26.66 -11.05 -2.90
CA VAL A 151 -26.35 -9.62 -3.01
C VAL A 151 -27.16 -9.04 -4.17
N ALA A 152 -28.17 -8.24 -3.85
CA ALA A 152 -28.98 -7.58 -4.86
C ALA A 152 -28.25 -6.38 -5.47
N ALA A 153 -28.59 -6.00 -6.71
CA ALA A 153 -27.96 -4.85 -7.39
C ALA A 153 -27.96 -3.55 -6.56
N PRO A 154 -29.05 -3.16 -5.86
CA PRO A 154 -29.03 -1.97 -5.02
C PRO A 154 -28.04 -2.04 -3.84
N VAL A 155 -27.61 -3.22 -3.41
CA VAL A 155 -26.59 -3.41 -2.36
C VAL A 155 -25.21 -3.24 -2.97
N LEU A 156 -24.95 -3.83 -4.14
CA LEU A 156 -23.71 -3.64 -4.87
C LEU A 156 -23.50 -2.17 -5.23
N ASP A 157 -24.53 -1.49 -5.73
CA ASP A 157 -24.49 -0.04 -6.02
C ASP A 157 -24.05 0.78 -4.80
N ARG A 158 -24.48 0.38 -3.59
CA ARG A 158 -24.11 1.05 -2.34
C ARG A 158 -22.65 0.83 -1.98
N VAL A 159 -22.12 -0.37 -2.23
CA VAL A 159 -20.68 -0.63 -2.05
C VAL A 159 -19.85 0.16 -3.06
N VAL A 160 -20.29 0.21 -4.32
CA VAL A 160 -19.62 0.97 -5.39
C VAL A 160 -19.56 2.46 -5.04
N GLU A 161 -20.65 3.03 -4.52
CA GLU A 161 -20.71 4.41 -4.04
C GLU A 161 -19.60 4.68 -3.01
N PHE A 162 -19.55 3.91 -1.93
CA PHE A 162 -18.51 4.05 -0.90
C PHE A 162 -17.09 3.81 -1.42
N THR A 163 -16.92 2.85 -2.33
CA THR A 163 -15.60 2.55 -2.91
C THR A 163 -15.12 3.65 -3.83
N THR A 164 -16.04 4.32 -4.54
CA THR A 164 -15.75 5.46 -5.41
C THR A 164 -15.36 6.68 -4.57
N GLU A 165 -16.04 6.91 -3.43
CA GLU A 165 -15.67 7.97 -2.49
C GLU A 165 -14.24 7.80 -1.97
N THR A 166 -13.81 6.57 -1.67
CA THR A 166 -12.46 6.31 -1.14
C THR A 166 -11.39 6.13 -2.22
N GLY A 167 -11.77 5.87 -3.48
CA GLY A 167 -10.84 5.59 -4.58
C GLY A 167 -10.04 4.27 -4.44
N ASP A 168 -10.30 3.47 -3.41
CA ASP A 168 -9.57 2.23 -3.10
C ASP A 168 -10.48 1.01 -3.20
N LEU A 169 -10.28 0.21 -4.25
CA LEU A 169 -11.04 -1.02 -4.51
C LEU A 169 -10.96 -2.05 -3.37
N ARG A 170 -9.88 -2.04 -2.57
CA ARG A 170 -9.73 -2.93 -1.41
C ARG A 170 -10.81 -2.65 -0.36
N VAL A 171 -11.24 -1.38 -0.22
CA VAL A 171 -12.34 -0.99 0.64
C VAL A 171 -13.62 -1.67 0.17
N GLY A 172 -13.94 -1.62 -1.12
CA GLY A 172 -15.13 -2.28 -1.68
C GLY A 172 -15.18 -3.79 -1.43
N ILE A 173 -14.05 -4.48 -1.59
CA ILE A 173 -13.95 -5.92 -1.32
C ILE A 173 -14.14 -6.22 0.18
N ASP A 174 -13.53 -5.42 1.06
CA ASP A 174 -13.69 -5.57 2.51
C ASP A 174 -15.13 -5.27 2.96
N LEU A 175 -15.78 -4.27 2.37
CA LEU A 175 -17.18 -3.93 2.61
C LEU A 175 -18.10 -5.10 2.24
N LEU A 176 -17.93 -5.69 1.06
CA LEU A 176 -18.69 -6.88 0.67
C LEU A 176 -18.51 -8.00 1.70
N HIS A 177 -17.26 -8.33 2.04
CA HIS A 177 -16.98 -9.39 3.00
C HIS A 177 -17.65 -9.15 4.36
N ARG A 178 -17.52 -7.93 4.91
CA ARG A 178 -18.13 -7.58 6.21
C ARG A 178 -19.65 -7.51 6.15
N ALA A 179 -20.23 -7.01 5.06
CA ALA A 179 -21.68 -7.01 4.88
C ALA A 179 -22.24 -8.44 4.80
N GLY A 180 -21.50 -9.37 4.19
CA GLY A 180 -21.80 -10.80 4.24
C GLY A 180 -21.78 -11.36 5.67
N LEU A 181 -20.75 -11.05 6.45
CA LEU A 181 -20.66 -11.46 7.85
C LEU A 181 -21.78 -10.86 8.71
N ASN A 182 -22.15 -9.60 8.49
CA ASN A 182 -23.27 -8.95 9.16
C ASN A 182 -24.59 -9.66 8.88
N ALA A 183 -24.85 -9.99 7.61
CA ALA A 183 -26.01 -10.76 7.19
C ALA A 183 -26.05 -12.16 7.85
N GLU A 184 -24.91 -12.84 7.93
CA GLU A 184 -24.78 -14.13 8.59
C GLU A 184 -25.04 -14.04 10.10
N MET A 185 -24.46 -13.04 10.78
CA MET A 185 -24.66 -12.82 12.22
C MET A 185 -26.11 -12.55 12.58
N ARG A 186 -26.88 -11.87 11.72
CA ARG A 186 -28.33 -11.66 11.90
C ARG A 186 -29.20 -12.81 11.41
N GLY A 187 -28.60 -13.91 10.93
CA GLY A 187 -29.30 -15.11 10.47
C GLY A 187 -30.07 -14.93 9.16
N SER A 188 -29.59 -14.04 8.29
CA SER A 188 -30.20 -13.72 7.00
C SER A 188 -29.56 -14.49 5.85
N ARG A 189 -30.36 -14.73 4.80
CA ARG A 189 -29.90 -15.34 3.56
C ARG A 189 -29.47 -14.33 2.51
N THR A 190 -29.80 -13.06 2.71
CA THR A 190 -29.48 -11.97 1.78
C THR A 190 -28.75 -10.86 2.51
N VAL A 191 -27.87 -10.15 1.83
CA VAL A 191 -27.23 -8.92 2.31
C VAL A 191 -28.19 -7.75 2.07
N THR A 192 -28.24 -6.81 3.01
CA THR A 192 -29.05 -5.60 2.96
C THR A 192 -28.16 -4.36 2.87
N ARG A 193 -28.75 -3.20 2.58
CA ARG A 193 -27.99 -1.94 2.57
C ARG A 193 -27.47 -1.59 3.95
N GLU A 194 -28.27 -1.86 4.98
CA GLU A 194 -27.90 -1.67 6.38
C GLU A 194 -26.64 -2.47 6.74
N ASP A 195 -26.50 -3.71 6.25
CA ASP A 195 -25.28 -4.50 6.48
C ASP A 195 -24.01 -3.85 5.90
N VAL A 196 -24.14 -3.14 4.77
CA VAL A 196 -23.06 -2.41 4.10
C VAL A 196 -22.76 -1.10 4.82
N ASP A 197 -23.79 -0.35 5.21
CA ASP A 197 -23.63 0.90 5.97
C ASP A 197 -22.94 0.63 7.33
N ASP A 198 -23.39 -0.40 8.06
CA ASP A 198 -22.77 -0.85 9.32
C ASP A 198 -21.31 -1.30 9.13
N ALA A 199 -21.04 -1.99 8.02
CA ALA A 199 -19.70 -2.41 7.65
C ALA A 199 -18.78 -1.22 7.32
N TYR A 200 -19.31 -0.20 6.64
CA TYR A 200 -18.59 1.02 6.28
C TYR A 200 -18.25 1.85 7.51
N ASP A 201 -19.20 2.05 8.41
CA ASP A 201 -18.94 2.71 9.69
C ASP A 201 -17.82 1.99 10.44
N THR A 202 -17.91 0.66 10.57
CA THR A 202 -16.86 -0.15 11.22
C THR A 202 -15.52 -0.07 10.48
N SER A 203 -15.54 -0.05 9.14
CA SER A 203 -14.31 0.00 8.34
C SER A 203 -13.59 1.32 8.47
N LYS A 204 -14.32 2.45 8.47
CA LYS A 204 -13.76 3.78 8.78
C LYS A 204 -12.96 3.78 10.07
N TYR A 205 -13.48 3.18 11.13
CA TYR A 205 -12.75 3.07 12.41
C TYR A 205 -11.52 2.17 12.32
N VAL A 206 -11.53 1.10 11.51
CA VAL A 206 -10.39 0.20 11.34
C VAL A 206 -9.28 0.84 10.51
N HIS A 207 -9.62 1.55 9.43
CA HIS A 207 -8.66 2.33 8.63
C HIS A 207 -8.03 3.42 9.48
N LEU A 208 -8.84 4.25 10.15
CA LEU A 208 -8.37 5.24 11.14
C LEU A 208 -7.44 4.59 12.18
N SER A 209 -7.85 3.47 12.78
CA SER A 209 -7.03 2.77 13.79
C SER A 209 -5.71 2.22 13.25
N ARG A 210 -5.62 1.86 11.97
CA ARG A 210 -4.36 1.39 11.34
C ARG A 210 -3.45 2.56 11.03
N SER A 211 -3.97 3.61 10.40
CA SER A 211 -3.23 4.83 10.09
C SER A 211 -2.65 5.45 11.38
N LEU A 212 -3.45 5.53 12.45
CA LEU A 212 -3.00 6.03 13.76
C LEU A 212 -1.90 5.20 14.43
N ARG A 213 -1.77 3.89 14.15
CA ARG A 213 -0.70 3.06 14.73
C ARG A 213 0.67 3.39 14.17
N GLY A 214 0.74 3.81 12.91
CA GLY A 214 1.99 4.19 12.22
C GLY A 214 2.50 5.58 12.58
N LEU A 215 1.74 6.35 13.38
CA LEU A 215 2.09 7.73 13.71
C LEU A 215 3.05 7.83 14.89
N THR A 216 4.04 8.70 14.74
CA THR A 216 4.93 9.16 15.80
C THR A 216 4.19 10.04 16.81
N ASP A 217 4.77 10.27 17.99
CA ASP A 217 4.12 11.08 19.03
C ASP A 217 3.79 12.50 18.54
N SER A 218 4.72 13.14 17.83
CA SER A 218 4.51 14.48 17.27
C SER A 218 3.42 14.51 16.19
N GLU A 219 3.25 13.44 15.42
CA GLU A 219 2.18 13.32 14.42
C GLU A 219 0.82 13.14 15.10
N ARG A 220 0.76 12.36 16.18
CA ARG A 220 -0.47 12.22 16.99
C ARG A 220 -0.82 13.52 17.70
N ASP A 221 0.17 14.29 18.14
CA ASP A 221 -0.07 15.57 18.78
C ASP A 221 -0.66 16.59 17.80
N LEU A 222 -0.24 16.59 16.52
CA LEU A 222 -0.90 17.41 15.51
C LEU A 222 -2.36 16.99 15.27
N LEU A 223 -2.65 15.68 15.20
CA LEU A 223 -4.04 15.22 15.10
C LEU A 223 -4.89 15.62 16.29
N ARG A 224 -4.34 15.60 17.51
CA ARG A 224 -5.05 16.06 18.71
C ARG A 224 -5.41 17.54 18.61
N VAL A 225 -4.46 18.38 18.19
CA VAL A 225 -4.71 19.80 17.96
C VAL A 225 -5.82 19.97 16.92
N LEU A 226 -5.75 19.23 15.81
CA LEU A 226 -6.78 19.27 14.77
C LEU A 226 -8.16 18.81 15.26
N THR A 227 -8.27 17.95 16.28
CA THR A 227 -9.60 17.60 16.83
C THR A 227 -10.32 18.78 17.48
N ASP A 228 -9.58 19.79 17.96
CA ASP A 228 -10.12 21.00 18.59
C ASP A 228 -10.18 22.20 17.63
N HIS A 229 -9.46 22.14 16.51
CA HIS A 229 -9.29 23.21 15.53
C HIS A 229 -9.71 22.79 14.11
N ASP A 230 -10.66 21.85 14.01
CA ASP A 230 -11.16 21.32 12.74
C ASP A 230 -11.81 22.43 11.87
N GLY A 231 -11.36 22.56 10.63
CA GLY A 231 -11.81 23.59 9.69
C GLY A 231 -11.16 24.97 9.89
N GLU A 232 -10.23 25.11 10.84
CA GLU A 232 -9.51 26.37 11.06
C GLU A 232 -8.35 26.57 10.06
N ARG A 233 -7.75 27.78 10.09
CA ARG A 233 -6.63 28.10 9.21
C ARG A 233 -5.37 27.39 9.69
N ALA A 234 -4.53 26.96 8.75
CA ALA A 234 -3.26 26.32 9.01
C ALA A 234 -2.30 27.18 9.86
N GLY A 235 -2.49 28.50 9.91
CA GLY A 235 -1.76 29.38 10.84
C GLY A 235 -2.20 29.21 12.29
N ASP A 236 -3.52 29.16 12.53
CA ASP A 236 -4.10 29.01 13.86
C ASP A 236 -3.78 27.61 14.42
N VAL A 237 -3.88 26.58 13.57
CA VAL A 237 -3.47 25.20 13.91
C VAL A 237 -1.96 25.11 14.20
N TYR A 238 -1.13 25.85 13.45
CA TYR A 238 0.32 25.89 13.70
C TYR A 238 0.64 26.47 15.07
N ASP A 239 0.01 27.59 15.43
CA ASP A 239 0.26 28.26 16.71
C ASP A 239 -0.10 27.33 17.88
N ALA A 240 -1.24 26.64 17.81
CA ALA A 240 -1.66 25.65 18.81
C ALA A 240 -0.72 24.42 18.86
N PHE A 241 -0.28 23.93 17.71
CA PHE A 241 0.70 22.82 17.64
C PHE A 241 2.08 23.21 18.19
N HIS A 242 2.54 24.42 17.88
CA HIS A 242 3.80 24.94 18.37
C HIS A 242 3.78 25.14 19.89
N GLU A 243 2.68 25.64 20.44
CA GLU A 243 2.49 25.76 21.88
C GLU A 243 2.52 24.39 22.58
N ALA A 244 1.90 23.37 21.98
CA ALA A 244 1.82 22.02 22.54
C ALA A 244 3.14 21.23 22.49
N THR A 245 3.94 21.41 21.43
CA THR A 245 5.09 20.53 21.13
C THR A 245 6.45 21.24 21.08
N GLY A 246 6.47 22.57 20.91
CA GLY A 246 7.68 23.35 20.66
C GLY A 246 8.32 23.15 19.28
N LEU A 247 7.69 22.40 18.37
CA LEU A 247 8.24 22.08 17.05
C LEU A 247 8.01 23.22 16.05
N GLY A 248 9.00 23.47 15.20
CA GLY A 248 8.97 24.58 14.22
C GLY A 248 8.15 24.27 12.97
N TYR A 249 7.88 25.32 12.17
CA TYR A 249 7.02 25.29 10.99
C TYR A 249 7.39 24.23 9.94
N THR A 250 8.68 23.99 9.70
CA THR A 250 9.13 22.96 8.75
C THR A 250 8.61 21.58 9.15
N ARG A 251 8.78 21.21 10.42
CA ARG A 251 8.33 19.92 10.94
C ARG A 251 6.80 19.80 10.92
N TYR A 252 6.12 20.90 11.24
CA TYR A 252 4.66 20.99 11.11
C TYR A 252 4.18 20.72 9.68
N SER A 253 4.82 21.33 8.67
CA SER A 253 4.45 21.12 7.26
C SER A 253 4.69 19.69 6.80
N GLU A 254 5.79 19.06 7.23
CA GLU A 254 6.08 17.64 6.95
C GLU A 254 4.99 16.73 7.53
N ILE A 255 4.57 16.99 8.77
CA ILE A 255 3.52 16.22 9.44
C ILE A 255 2.18 16.41 8.73
N ILE A 256 1.83 17.64 8.31
CA ILE A 256 0.60 17.87 7.54
C ILE A 256 0.58 17.05 6.27
N ASN A 257 1.65 17.10 5.47
CA ASN A 257 1.69 16.37 4.20
C ASN A 257 1.52 14.87 4.44
N LYS A 258 2.22 14.32 5.44
CA LYS A 258 2.08 12.91 5.82
C LYS A 258 0.67 12.56 6.30
N LEU A 259 -0.01 13.43 7.05
CA LEU A 259 -1.38 13.16 7.51
C LEU A 259 -2.40 13.26 6.36
N ASP A 260 -2.17 14.15 5.40
CA ASP A 260 -2.96 14.33 4.17
C ASP A 260 -2.80 13.09 3.26
N GLU A 261 -1.57 12.60 3.09
CA GLU A 261 -1.24 11.35 2.37
C GLU A 261 -1.86 10.09 3.01
N LEU A 262 -2.07 10.11 4.33
CA LEU A 262 -2.74 9.02 5.06
C LEU A 262 -4.27 9.17 5.08
N ASP A 263 -4.82 10.14 4.34
CA ASP A 263 -6.22 10.53 4.30
C ASP A 263 -6.81 10.80 5.70
N LEU A 264 -5.99 11.26 6.65
CA LEU A 264 -6.42 11.59 8.01
C LEU A 264 -6.93 13.03 8.10
N ILE A 265 -6.43 13.91 7.23
CA ILE A 265 -6.79 15.31 7.12
C ILE A 265 -7.01 15.68 5.66
N GLU A 266 -7.72 16.78 5.42
CA GLU A 266 -7.86 17.42 4.12
C GLU A 266 -7.41 18.88 4.26
N ALA A 267 -6.59 19.33 3.30
CA ALA A 267 -5.94 20.61 3.40
C ALA A 267 -6.24 21.53 2.20
N ALA A 268 -7.41 22.20 2.23
CA ALA A 268 -7.92 23.03 1.14
C ALA A 268 -7.37 24.47 1.13
N TYR A 269 -7.26 25.09 -0.05
CA TYR A 269 -6.99 26.52 -0.16
C TYR A 269 -8.29 27.32 -0.07
N ALA A 270 -8.33 28.31 0.82
CA ALA A 270 -9.42 29.27 0.93
C ALA A 270 -8.97 30.65 0.45
N ASP A 271 -9.77 31.27 -0.42
CA ASP A 271 -9.62 32.69 -0.77
C ASP A 271 -10.09 33.55 0.40
N VAL A 272 -9.16 34.31 0.97
CA VAL A 272 -9.47 35.29 2.01
C VAL A 272 -9.27 36.68 1.41
N ASP A 273 -10.34 37.48 1.40
CA ASP A 273 -10.35 38.86 0.92
C ASP A 273 -9.16 39.67 1.49
N GLY A 274 -8.14 39.90 0.65
CA GLY A 274 -7.11 40.92 0.85
C GLY A 274 -5.82 40.51 1.59
N ARG A 275 -5.60 39.26 2.01
CA ARG A 275 -4.30 38.82 2.57
C ARG A 275 -3.96 37.36 2.25
N GLY A 276 -3.31 37.13 1.12
CA GLY A 276 -2.58 35.89 0.81
C GLY A 276 -3.43 34.63 0.69
N ARG A 277 -2.86 33.58 0.08
CA ARG A 277 -3.48 32.24 0.02
C ARG A 277 -3.47 31.67 1.44
N SER A 278 -4.64 31.45 2.04
CA SER A 278 -4.76 30.78 3.33
C SER A 278 -5.13 29.31 3.09
N ARG A 279 -4.51 28.38 3.81
CA ARG A 279 -4.83 26.95 3.78
C ARG A 279 -5.71 26.66 4.99
N SER A 280 -6.87 26.05 4.81
CA SER A 280 -7.68 25.48 5.89
C SER A 280 -7.35 24.01 6.06
N LEU A 281 -7.44 23.51 7.29
CA LEU A 281 -7.20 22.10 7.62
C LEU A 281 -8.45 21.53 8.26
N SER A 282 -8.95 20.43 7.71
CA SER A 282 -10.07 19.66 8.27
C SER A 282 -9.68 18.20 8.48
N LEU A 283 -10.29 17.53 9.43
CA LEU A 283 -10.17 16.09 9.63
C LEU A 283 -11.06 15.35 8.62
N SER A 284 -10.51 14.30 8.01
CA SER A 284 -11.28 13.43 7.10
C SER A 284 -12.24 12.48 7.85
N TYR A 285 -12.12 12.43 9.18
CA TYR A 285 -12.92 11.62 10.08
C TYR A 285 -13.56 12.49 11.16
N ASP A 286 -14.67 12.01 11.72
CA ASP A 286 -15.32 12.64 12.85
C ASP A 286 -14.33 12.91 14.02
N PRO A 287 -14.26 14.14 14.56
CA PRO A 287 -13.31 14.47 15.62
C PRO A 287 -13.42 13.58 16.87
N GLU A 288 -14.63 13.12 17.24
CA GLU A 288 -14.79 12.19 18.36
C GLU A 288 -14.29 10.78 18.02
N ALA A 289 -14.45 10.33 16.77
CA ALA A 289 -13.83 9.10 16.28
C ALA A 289 -12.30 9.15 16.38
N VAL A 290 -11.69 10.26 15.95
CA VAL A 290 -10.24 10.48 16.04
C VAL A 290 -9.78 10.52 17.50
N ARG A 291 -10.48 11.24 18.39
CA ARG A 291 -10.17 11.26 19.84
C ARG A 291 -10.25 9.88 20.48
N ARG A 292 -11.31 9.11 20.17
CA ARG A 292 -11.51 7.74 20.69
C ARG A 292 -10.40 6.80 20.20
N ALA A 293 -10.05 6.86 18.93
CA ALA A 293 -9.04 6.00 18.33
C ALA A 293 -7.60 6.40 18.71
N ALA A 294 -7.32 7.70 18.91
CA ALA A 294 -6.04 8.23 19.37
C ALA A 294 -5.78 8.07 20.88
N GLY A 295 -6.73 7.46 21.61
CA GLY A 295 -6.57 7.08 23.01
C GLY A 295 -6.74 8.22 24.02
N VAL A 296 -7.57 9.23 23.70
CA VAL A 296 -7.89 10.31 24.64
C VAL A 296 -9.30 10.13 25.16
N THR A 297 -9.49 9.30 26.19
CA THR A 297 -10.24 9.62 27.44
C THR A 297 -10.05 8.48 28.47
N ALA A 298 -9.89 8.87 29.73
CA ALA A 298 -9.75 7.99 30.88
C ALA A 298 -11.00 7.16 31.21
N ARG A 299 -10.75 5.90 31.58
CA ARG A 299 -11.55 4.96 32.39
C ARG A 299 -12.89 4.41 31.83
N GLN A 300 -12.87 3.07 31.75
CA GLN A 300 -13.96 2.10 31.86
C GLN A 300 -15.03 2.11 30.78
N PHE A 301 -14.96 1.13 29.87
CA PHE A 301 -15.90 0.01 29.67
C PHE A 301 -15.08 -1.02 28.87
N GLY A 302 -14.86 -2.24 29.33
CA GLY A 302 -15.84 -3.32 29.43
C GLY A 302 -15.20 -4.50 28.69
N ASP A 303 -14.69 -5.45 29.47
CA ASP A 303 -14.05 -6.68 29.05
C ASP A 303 -14.87 -7.39 27.95
N VAL A 304 -14.35 -7.45 26.72
CA VAL A 304 -14.71 -8.52 25.77
C VAL A 304 -13.57 -9.51 25.81
N SER A 305 -13.67 -10.37 26.82
CA SER A 305 -12.79 -11.49 27.05
C SER A 305 -12.84 -12.47 25.87
N LYS A 306 -11.65 -12.98 25.50
CA LYS A 306 -11.40 -14.30 24.89
C LYS A 306 -12.09 -14.58 23.53
N THR A 307 -11.29 -14.49 22.48
CA THR A 307 -11.32 -15.51 21.42
C THR A 307 -9.91 -16.05 21.20
N ARG A 308 -9.79 -17.37 21.38
CA ARG A 308 -8.59 -18.16 21.05
C ARG A 308 -8.25 -17.99 19.57
N SER A 309 -6.96 -18.10 19.28
CA SER A 309 -6.35 -18.18 17.95
C SER A 309 -7.17 -18.95 16.92
N SER A 310 -7.28 -18.41 15.71
CA SER A 310 -7.22 -19.18 14.46
C SER A 310 -6.82 -18.22 13.34
N VAL A 311 -5.54 -18.25 12.98
CA VAL A 311 -5.04 -17.69 11.72
C VAL A 311 -5.50 -18.65 10.63
N TYR A 312 -6.41 -18.22 9.77
CA TYR A 312 -6.71 -18.95 8.55
C TYR A 312 -5.76 -18.45 7.46
N LEU A 313 -4.72 -19.25 7.18
CA LEU A 313 -4.00 -19.20 5.91
C LEU A 313 -4.98 -19.64 4.82
N CYS A 314 -5.39 -18.72 3.96
CA CYS A 314 -5.93 -19.10 2.66
C CYS A 314 -4.74 -19.32 1.73
N ALA A 315 -4.45 -20.59 1.46
CA ALA A 315 -3.45 -21.00 0.49
C ALA A 315 -3.86 -20.50 -0.90
N LEU A 316 -3.00 -19.70 -1.53
CA LEU A 316 -3.00 -19.51 -2.98
C LEU A 316 -1.78 -20.27 -3.50
N GLU A 317 -2.04 -21.29 -4.34
CA GLU A 317 -0.99 -22.09 -4.97
C GLU A 317 -0.12 -21.25 -5.94
N PRO A 318 1.13 -21.68 -6.21
CA PRO A 318 2.09 -20.95 -7.02
C PRO A 318 2.04 -21.33 -8.51
N GLY A 319 2.27 -20.35 -9.39
CA GLY A 319 2.76 -20.59 -10.76
C GLY A 319 1.90 -20.06 -11.90
N ALA A 320 2.29 -18.89 -12.43
CA ALA A 320 2.46 -18.61 -13.86
C ALA A 320 2.83 -17.12 -14.04
N VAL A 321 4.04 -16.83 -14.52
CA VAL A 321 4.37 -15.54 -15.13
C VAL A 321 4.81 -15.80 -16.56
N ALA A 322 4.17 -15.10 -17.49
CA ALA A 322 4.69 -14.84 -18.80
C ALA A 322 4.01 -13.53 -19.34
N VAL A 323 4.75 -12.51 -19.81
CA VAL A 323 4.20 -11.29 -20.45
C VAL A 323 5.00 -10.77 -21.67
N SER A 324 4.30 -10.50 -22.78
CA SER A 324 4.61 -9.42 -23.74
C SER A 324 3.32 -8.97 -24.45
N VAL A 325 3.37 -7.86 -25.18
CA VAL A 325 2.19 -7.09 -25.63
C VAL A 325 2.30 -6.74 -27.11
N SER A 326 1.24 -6.99 -27.88
CA SER A 326 1.05 -6.40 -29.23
C SER A 326 -0.43 -6.04 -29.47
N ARG A 327 -0.67 -4.99 -30.27
CA ARG A 327 -2.01 -4.43 -30.55
C ARG A 327 -2.57 -4.96 -31.89
N SER A 328 -3.85 -5.36 -31.91
CA SER A 328 -4.63 -5.51 -33.15
C SER A 328 -5.59 -4.32 -33.35
N SER A 329 -5.98 -4.08 -34.61
CA SER A 329 -6.68 -2.89 -35.10
C SER A 329 -8.18 -2.78 -34.79
N ASP A 330 -8.68 -3.63 -33.90
CA ASP A 330 -10.09 -3.79 -33.50
C ASP A 330 -10.29 -3.56 -31.99
N GLY A 331 -9.29 -3.00 -31.29
CA GLY A 331 -9.45 -2.53 -29.91
C GLY A 331 -9.55 -3.64 -28.86
N THR A 332 -9.34 -4.89 -29.25
CA THR A 332 -9.24 -6.03 -28.33
C THR A 332 -7.76 -6.29 -28.02
N THR A 333 -7.31 -6.00 -26.80
CA THR A 333 -5.94 -6.36 -26.38
C THR A 333 -5.88 -7.86 -26.09
N SER A 334 -5.10 -8.59 -26.89
CA SER A 334 -4.75 -9.99 -26.66
C SER A 334 -3.28 -10.09 -26.21
N PHE A 335 -2.99 -10.91 -25.20
CA PHE A 335 -1.65 -11.11 -24.63
C PHE A 335 -0.79 -12.05 -25.49
N ILE A 336 0.46 -11.69 -25.81
CA ILE A 336 1.45 -12.60 -26.43
C ILE A 336 2.85 -12.24 -25.94
N LEU A 337 3.57 -13.16 -25.27
CA LEU A 337 5.00 -13.08 -24.91
C LEU A 337 5.97 -13.18 -26.08
N ALA A 338 7.06 -12.42 -26.03
CA ALA A 338 8.26 -12.63 -26.83
C ALA A 338 9.52 -12.24 -26.02
N ALA A 339 10.43 -13.20 -25.89
CA ALA A 339 11.79 -13.04 -25.41
C ALA A 339 12.66 -12.30 -26.45
N ALA A 340 13.69 -11.60 -25.99
CA ALA A 340 14.79 -11.15 -26.86
C ALA A 340 15.87 -12.24 -26.92
N GLU A 341 16.37 -12.50 -28.13
CA GLU A 341 17.22 -13.63 -28.57
C GLU A 341 18.48 -13.94 -27.76
#